data_AF-A0A9P7CY89-F1
#
_entry.id   AF-A0A9P7CY89-F1
#
_cell.length_a   1.000
_cell.length_b   1.000
_cell.length_c   1.000
_cell.angle_alpha   90.00
_cell.angle_beta   90.00
_cell.angle_gamma   90.00
#
_symmetry.space_group_name_H-M   'P 1'
#
loop_
_entity.id
_entity.type
_entity.pdbx_description
1 polymer ?
#
loop_
_entity_poly.entity_id
_entity_poly.type
_entity_poly.pdbx_seq_one_letter_code
_entity_poly.pdbx_strand_id
1 'polypeptide(L)'
;MHPHNTFFALKAAQTLQIFNIEMKQKVKSHANAEDIVFWKWVSDTTIGMVTDAAVYHWSISDQTSPPQKVFDQHATLAGSQLINYCITGKMTNPSAFKVKGAMHLYGRERGVSQLIQRHAATFAKLKLDGHQHETKLFAFALHVIEINHLAPDPPFVKKAIDVYFPPEVTNDFPVATQVSKKHGIIFLVSFTCMTWIVVHHEASNGIIGVNKMGQVLSVSVDEQITIPYILTTLNNTEFTFKLASRENLPGGITSTSSGTSNCSLVDSMAKPQNLLQTLPG
;
A
#
# COMPACT_ATOMS: atom_id res chain seq x y z
N MET A 1 -17.00 7.33 4.70
CA MET A 1 -17.66 6.02 4.95
C MET A 1 -16.71 5.11 5.69
N HIS A 2 -17.23 4.29 6.59
CA HIS A 2 -16.46 3.26 7.28
C HIS A 2 -16.14 2.10 6.31
N PRO A 3 -14.96 1.43 6.41
CA PRO A 3 -14.55 0.38 5.49
C PRO A 3 -15.49 -0.84 5.41
N HIS A 4 -15.93 -1.38 6.56
CA HIS A 4 -16.76 -2.60 6.60
C HIS A 4 -18.16 -2.42 7.18
N ASN A 5 -18.33 -1.57 8.20
CA ASN A 5 -19.61 -1.30 8.86
C ASN A 5 -20.39 -0.15 8.18
N THR A 6 -21.69 -0.07 8.50
CA THR A 6 -22.61 0.98 8.05
C THR A 6 -22.50 2.26 8.88
N PHE A 7 -21.28 2.66 9.21
CA PHE A 7 -20.99 3.97 9.82
C PHE A 7 -20.55 4.98 8.76
N PHE A 8 -20.93 6.23 8.96
CA PHE A 8 -20.30 7.35 8.26
C PHE A 8 -19.87 8.42 9.24
N ALA A 9 -18.79 9.09 8.90
CA ALA A 9 -18.28 10.22 9.66
C ALA A 9 -18.43 11.48 8.80
N LEU A 10 -18.73 12.59 9.47
CA LEU A 10 -18.93 13.90 8.86
C LEU A 10 -18.21 14.96 9.68
N LYS A 11 -17.51 15.86 8.99
CA LYS A 11 -16.85 17.02 9.57
C LYS A 11 -17.71 18.24 9.30
N ALA A 12 -18.09 18.97 10.35
CA ALA A 12 -18.73 20.28 10.27
C ALA A 12 -17.90 21.27 11.09
N ALA A 13 -17.23 22.20 10.40
CA ALA A 13 -16.19 23.04 11.00
C ALA A 13 -15.19 22.17 11.80
N GLN A 14 -14.91 22.50 13.06
CA GLN A 14 -13.98 21.75 13.91
C GLN A 14 -14.60 20.51 14.57
N THR A 15 -15.88 20.20 14.30
CA THR A 15 -16.57 19.05 14.90
C THR A 15 -16.58 17.87 13.95
N LEU A 16 -16.05 16.73 14.40
CA LEU A 16 -16.16 15.45 13.74
C LEU A 16 -17.24 14.61 14.42
N GLN A 17 -18.19 14.13 13.63
CA GLN A 17 -19.34 13.35 14.11
C GLN A 17 -19.41 12.02 13.37
N ILE A 18 -19.84 10.98 14.07
CA ILE A 18 -19.99 9.63 13.56
C ILE A 18 -21.42 9.21 13.75
N PHE A 19 -22.01 8.69 12.67
CA PHE A 19 -23.39 8.27 12.61
C PHE A 19 -23.46 6.82 12.14
N ASN A 20 -24.40 6.09 12.71
CA ASN A 20 -24.83 4.79 12.22
C ASN A 20 -25.95 5.01 11.20
N ILE A 21 -25.76 4.53 9.99
CA ILE A 21 -26.70 4.70 8.88
C ILE A 21 -27.96 3.86 9.13
N GLU A 22 -27.81 2.62 9.58
CA GLU A 22 -28.92 1.70 9.84
C GLU A 22 -29.79 2.21 10.99
N MET A 23 -29.17 2.58 12.11
CA MET A 23 -29.88 3.08 13.28
C MET A 23 -30.31 4.55 13.14
N LYS A 24 -29.84 5.26 12.11
CA LYS A 24 -30.06 6.71 11.89
C LYS A 24 -29.74 7.55 13.12
N GLN A 25 -28.70 7.17 13.86
CA GLN A 25 -28.36 7.77 15.14
C GLN A 25 -26.91 8.24 15.15
N LYS A 26 -26.68 9.35 15.87
CA LYS A 26 -25.34 9.83 16.17
C LYS A 26 -24.69 8.90 17.20
N VAL A 27 -23.59 8.28 16.83
CA VAL A 27 -22.82 7.34 17.67
C VAL A 27 -21.85 8.10 18.54
N LYS A 28 -21.09 9.03 17.95
CA LYS A 28 -20.03 9.78 18.65
C LYS A 28 -19.85 11.16 18.03
N SER A 29 -19.44 12.14 18.83
CA SER A 29 -19.19 13.51 18.39
C SER A 29 -18.03 14.07 19.17
N HIS A 30 -17.13 14.77 18.50
CA HIS A 30 -16.02 15.45 19.14
C HIS A 30 -15.76 16.79 18.45
N ALA A 31 -15.75 17.86 19.23
CA ALA A 31 -15.30 19.18 18.79
C ALA A 31 -13.80 19.28 19.07
N ASN A 32 -13.00 19.33 18.02
CA ASN A 32 -11.55 19.48 18.15
C ASN A 32 -11.22 20.96 18.41
N ALA A 33 -10.12 21.22 19.13
CA ALA A 33 -9.69 22.60 19.41
C ALA A 33 -9.12 23.31 18.17
N GLU A 34 -8.44 22.55 17.30
CA GLU A 34 -7.87 23.02 16.04
C GLU A 34 -8.69 22.51 14.85
N ASP A 35 -8.52 23.13 13.67
CA ASP A 35 -9.16 22.59 12.48
C ASP A 35 -8.56 21.24 12.07
N ILE A 36 -9.44 20.31 11.71
CA ILE A 36 -9.05 18.98 11.23
C ILE A 36 -8.83 19.07 9.72
N VAL A 37 -7.60 19.29 9.30
CA VAL A 37 -7.23 19.47 7.89
C VAL A 37 -7.45 18.20 7.08
N PHE A 38 -7.16 17.04 7.66
CA PHE A 38 -7.36 15.73 7.02
C PHE A 38 -7.87 14.71 8.03
N TRP A 39 -8.72 13.78 7.58
CA TRP A 39 -9.13 12.65 8.40
C TRP A 39 -9.43 11.42 7.54
N LYS A 40 -9.21 10.23 8.12
CA LYS A 40 -9.40 8.95 7.43
C LYS A 40 -9.57 7.81 8.42
N TRP A 41 -10.39 6.82 8.07
CA TRP A 41 -10.41 5.53 8.76
C TRP A 41 -9.08 4.81 8.57
N VAL A 42 -8.37 4.57 9.68
CA VAL A 42 -7.08 3.87 9.69
C VAL A 42 -7.23 2.41 10.13
N SER A 43 -8.35 2.09 10.77
CA SER A 43 -8.83 0.73 11.07
C SER A 43 -10.36 0.71 11.14
N ASP A 44 -10.95 -0.45 11.41
CA ASP A 44 -12.39 -0.61 11.66
C ASP A 44 -12.89 0.03 12.96
N THR A 45 -11.98 0.53 13.78
CA THR A 45 -12.33 1.12 15.07
C THR A 45 -11.72 2.49 15.27
N THR A 46 -10.86 2.96 14.38
CA THR A 46 -10.07 4.17 14.61
C THR A 46 -10.08 5.10 13.41
N ILE A 47 -10.36 6.37 13.67
CA ILE A 47 -10.17 7.47 12.73
C ILE A 47 -8.84 8.16 13.06
N GLY A 48 -7.98 8.29 12.05
CA GLY A 48 -6.85 9.19 12.10
C GLY A 48 -7.31 10.61 11.76
N MET A 49 -7.01 11.56 12.62
CA MET A 49 -7.31 12.97 12.47
C MET A 49 -5.99 13.74 12.42
N VAL A 50 -5.86 14.66 11.46
CA VAL A 50 -4.64 15.45 11.28
C VAL A 50 -5.00 16.93 11.32
N THR A 51 -4.33 17.67 12.19
CA THR A 51 -4.33 19.13 12.26
C THR A 51 -3.05 19.66 11.62
N ASP A 52 -2.86 20.98 11.61
CA ASP A 52 -1.59 21.58 11.14
C ASP A 52 -0.39 21.29 12.04
N ALA A 53 -0.64 20.91 13.30
CA ALA A 53 0.39 20.75 14.32
C ALA A 53 0.58 19.29 14.75
N ALA A 54 -0.45 18.45 14.70
CA ALA A 54 -0.38 17.10 15.27
C ALA A 54 -1.34 16.10 14.62
N VAL A 55 -1.02 14.83 14.83
CA VAL A 55 -1.85 13.69 14.41
C VAL A 55 -2.45 13.02 15.65
N TYR A 56 -3.75 12.78 15.57
CA TYR A 56 -4.56 12.17 16.62
C TYR A 56 -5.22 10.89 16.11
N HIS A 57 -5.42 9.93 17.02
CA HIS A 57 -6.23 8.74 16.78
C HIS A 57 -7.47 8.79 17.66
N TRP A 58 -8.62 8.62 17.03
CA TRP A 58 -9.91 8.61 17.71
C TRP A 58 -10.59 7.25 17.54
N SER A 59 -10.65 6.50 18.65
CA SER A 59 -11.33 5.20 18.69
C SER A 59 -12.84 5.37 18.77
N ILE A 60 -13.57 4.47 18.12
CA ILE A 60 -15.03 4.32 18.21
C ILE A 60 -15.45 3.09 19.01
N SER A 61 -14.49 2.29 19.50
CA SER A 61 -14.78 1.12 20.34
C SER A 61 -15.46 1.51 21.66
N ASP A 62 -15.29 2.75 22.08
CA ASP A 62 -15.90 3.30 23.28
C ASP A 62 -16.57 4.65 22.98
N GLN A 63 -17.60 5.00 23.75
CA GLN A 63 -18.38 6.22 23.50
C GLN A 63 -17.74 7.48 24.08
N THR A 64 -16.80 7.35 25.01
CA THR A 64 -16.37 8.46 25.87
C THR A 64 -14.96 8.95 25.59
N SER A 65 -14.04 8.10 25.10
CA SER A 65 -12.64 8.52 24.91
C SER A 65 -12.53 9.63 23.86
N PRO A 66 -11.87 10.75 24.20
CA PRO A 66 -11.53 11.78 23.24
C PRO A 66 -10.38 11.31 22.33
N PRO A 67 -10.17 11.96 21.18
CA PRO A 67 -9.00 11.71 20.34
C PRO A 67 -7.70 11.82 21.14
N GLN A 68 -6.81 10.85 20.93
CA GLN A 68 -5.52 10.78 21.62
C GLN A 68 -4.41 11.22 20.66
N LYS A 69 -3.53 12.13 21.12
CA LYS A 69 -2.38 12.57 20.32
C LYS A 69 -1.42 11.41 20.11
N VAL A 70 -0.98 11.21 18.88
CA VAL A 70 -0.02 10.16 18.51
C VAL A 70 1.39 10.74 18.35
N PHE A 71 1.51 11.83 17.59
CA PHE A 71 2.76 12.55 17.37
C PHE A 71 2.50 13.97 16.86
N ASP A 72 3.50 14.84 17.03
CA ASP A 72 3.51 16.17 16.46
C ASP A 72 3.98 16.12 14.99
N GLN A 73 3.31 16.87 14.12
CA GLN A 73 3.61 16.92 12.71
C GLN A 73 4.98 17.54 12.48
N HIS A 74 5.77 16.96 11.57
CA HIS A 74 7.08 17.49 11.26
C HIS A 74 6.97 18.85 10.55
N ALA A 75 7.76 19.85 10.97
CA ALA A 75 7.70 21.22 10.44
C ALA A 75 7.85 21.31 8.91
N THR A 76 8.57 20.38 8.29
CA THR A 76 8.72 20.31 6.82
C THR A 76 7.42 20.03 6.07
N LEU A 77 6.40 19.49 6.75
CA LEU A 77 5.08 19.27 6.16
C LEU A 77 4.15 20.49 6.33
N ALA A 78 4.57 21.53 7.04
CA ALA A 78 3.78 22.75 7.19
C ALA A 78 3.50 23.38 5.81
N GLY A 79 2.23 23.74 5.56
CA GLY A 79 1.80 24.29 4.26
C GLY A 79 1.75 23.28 3.10
N SER A 80 2.06 21.99 3.35
CA SER A 80 1.88 20.94 2.34
C SER A 80 0.42 20.49 2.28
N GLN A 81 -0.05 20.14 1.09
CA GLN A 81 -1.36 19.52 0.96
C GLN A 81 -1.31 18.07 1.44
N LEU A 82 -2.06 17.76 2.51
CA LEU A 82 -2.18 16.39 2.99
C LEU A 82 -3.02 15.57 2.01
N ILE A 83 -2.35 14.65 1.32
CA ILE A 83 -3.03 13.69 0.46
C ILE A 83 -3.44 12.47 1.27
N ASN A 84 -2.61 11.93 2.16
CA ASN A 84 -2.94 10.65 2.78
C ASN A 84 -2.32 10.45 4.15
N TYR A 85 -2.93 9.57 4.92
CA TYR A 85 -2.45 9.08 6.20
C TYR A 85 -2.76 7.58 6.33
N CYS A 86 -1.76 6.80 6.74
CA CYS A 86 -1.92 5.38 7.01
C CYS A 86 -1.09 4.94 8.21
N ILE A 87 -1.58 3.92 8.89
CA ILE A 87 -0.83 3.12 9.88
C ILE A 87 -0.55 1.76 9.24
N THR A 88 0.37 0.95 9.78
CA THR A 88 0.77 -0.39 9.29
C THR A 88 -0.39 -1.21 8.71
N GLY A 89 -0.71 -1.01 7.43
CA GLY A 89 -2.04 -1.26 6.87
C GLY A 89 -2.28 -0.52 5.55
N LYS A 90 -3.48 -0.68 5.00
CA LYS A 90 -3.85 -0.28 3.62
C LYS A 90 -3.77 1.23 3.41
N MET A 91 -2.99 1.64 2.42
CA MET A 91 -2.87 3.03 2.02
C MET A 91 -3.99 3.39 1.03
N THR A 92 -4.53 4.61 1.01
CA THR A 92 -5.43 5.06 -0.08
C THR A 92 -5.05 6.48 -0.48
N ASN A 93 -4.42 6.67 -1.62
CA ASN A 93 -4.00 8.01 -2.05
C ASN A 93 -5.15 8.72 -2.79
N PRO A 94 -5.55 9.92 -2.36
CA PRO A 94 -6.23 10.88 -3.20
C PRO A 94 -5.22 11.71 -4.01
N SER A 95 -5.64 12.00 -5.22
CA SER A 95 -5.13 12.83 -6.32
C SER A 95 -3.90 13.73 -6.08
N ALA A 96 -2.99 13.68 -7.04
CA ALA A 96 -1.83 14.57 -7.18
C ALA A 96 -2.08 15.76 -8.13
N PHE A 97 -1.49 16.90 -7.80
CA PHE A 97 -1.01 17.90 -8.76
C PHE A 97 0.51 18.07 -8.55
N LYS A 98 1.19 18.76 -9.46
CA LYS A 98 2.66 18.94 -9.55
C LYS A 98 3.31 19.29 -8.18
N VAL A 99 3.71 18.28 -7.41
CA VAL A 99 4.08 18.43 -6.00
C VAL A 99 5.34 17.61 -5.69
N LYS A 100 6.26 18.19 -4.91
CA LYS A 100 7.34 17.44 -4.26
C LYS A 100 6.72 16.54 -3.19
N GLY A 101 6.69 15.22 -3.42
CA GLY A 101 6.22 14.26 -2.42
C GLY A 101 7.10 14.30 -1.18
N ALA A 102 6.52 14.59 -0.02
CA ALA A 102 7.16 14.53 1.28
C ALA A 102 6.32 13.63 2.19
N MET A 103 6.98 12.69 2.87
CA MET A 103 6.35 11.71 3.73
C MET A 103 7.02 11.72 5.10
N HIS A 104 6.20 11.68 6.15
CA HIS A 104 6.65 11.55 7.54
C HIS A 104 6.31 10.14 8.03
N LEU A 105 7.35 9.31 8.16
CA LEU A 105 7.27 7.99 8.76
C LEU A 105 7.54 8.12 10.26
N TYR A 106 6.56 7.76 11.09
CA TYR A 106 6.68 7.80 12.55
C TYR A 106 6.66 6.40 13.15
N GLY A 107 7.72 6.04 13.87
CA GLY A 107 7.83 4.78 14.60
C GLY A 107 7.35 4.93 16.04
N ARG A 108 6.09 4.56 16.31
CA ARG A 108 5.45 4.71 17.64
C ARG A 108 6.24 4.09 18.78
N GLU A 109 6.76 2.87 18.59
CA GLU A 109 7.52 2.14 19.62
C GLU A 109 8.83 2.82 20.02
N ARG A 110 9.46 3.53 19.07
CA ARG A 110 10.75 4.19 19.29
C ARG A 110 10.60 5.70 19.51
N GLY A 111 9.42 6.27 19.25
CA GLY A 111 9.21 7.72 19.22
C GLY A 111 10.02 8.43 18.12
N VAL A 112 10.44 7.72 17.07
CA VAL A 112 11.36 8.26 16.04
C VAL A 112 10.58 8.70 14.80
N SER A 113 10.89 9.89 14.31
CA SER A 113 10.38 10.45 13.05
C SER A 113 11.43 10.37 11.95
N GLN A 114 11.03 9.97 10.76
CA GLN A 114 11.86 10.00 9.57
C GLN A 114 11.14 10.68 8.41
N LEU A 115 11.82 11.58 7.72
CA LEU A 115 11.32 12.23 6.52
C LEU A 115 11.78 11.48 5.28
N ILE A 116 10.86 11.24 4.34
CA ILE A 116 11.12 10.52 3.10
C ILE A 116 10.55 11.32 1.94
N GLN A 117 11.39 11.69 0.97
CA GLN A 117 10.97 12.45 -0.20
C GLN A 117 10.48 11.53 -1.32
N ARG A 118 9.24 11.05 -1.20
CA ARG A 118 8.58 10.13 -2.13
C ARG A 118 7.08 10.43 -2.22
N HIS A 119 6.47 10.10 -3.35
CA HIS A 119 5.07 10.42 -3.66
C HIS A 119 4.07 9.37 -3.19
N ALA A 120 4.44 8.09 -3.26
CA ALA A 120 3.58 6.98 -2.90
C ALA A 120 4.36 5.95 -2.09
N ALA A 121 3.69 5.40 -1.08
CA ALA A 121 4.18 4.28 -0.31
C ALA A 121 3.02 3.37 0.07
N THR A 122 3.32 2.33 0.83
CA THR A 122 2.35 1.43 1.45
C THR A 122 3.09 0.54 2.44
N PHE A 123 2.36 0.05 3.44
CA PHE A 123 2.86 -0.96 4.35
C PHE A 123 2.38 -2.33 3.90
N ALA A 124 3.27 -3.32 3.95
CA ALA A 124 2.94 -4.70 3.70
C ALA A 124 3.38 -5.57 4.87
N LYS A 125 2.68 -6.69 5.03
CA LYS A 125 3.13 -7.79 5.86
C LYS A 125 3.24 -9.00 4.95
N LEU A 126 4.38 -9.66 4.98
CA LEU A 126 4.66 -10.77 4.11
C LEU A 126 5.39 -11.84 4.90
N LYS A 127 4.86 -13.06 4.89
CA LYS A 127 5.62 -14.22 5.37
C LYS A 127 6.62 -14.62 4.29
N LEU A 128 7.90 -14.56 4.63
CA LEU A 128 9.02 -14.97 3.79
C LEU A 128 9.39 -16.42 4.07
N ASP A 129 10.00 -17.07 3.08
CA ASP A 129 10.42 -18.47 3.22
C ASP A 129 11.47 -18.61 4.33
N GLY A 130 11.25 -19.59 5.22
CA GLY A 130 12.12 -19.81 6.38
C GLY A 130 11.88 -18.87 7.56
N HIS A 131 11.01 -17.86 7.43
CA HIS A 131 10.64 -16.98 8.55
C HIS A 131 9.50 -17.59 9.37
N GLN A 132 9.63 -17.50 10.70
CA GLN A 132 8.58 -17.87 11.65
C GLN A 132 7.47 -16.81 11.69
N HIS A 133 7.85 -15.53 11.65
CA HIS A 133 6.92 -14.40 11.74
C HIS A 133 6.72 -13.69 10.40
N GLU A 134 5.61 -12.96 10.28
CA GLU A 134 5.39 -12.06 9.14
C GLU A 134 6.40 -10.91 9.20
N THR A 135 7.12 -10.72 8.09
CA THR A 135 8.02 -9.58 7.91
C THR A 135 7.19 -8.34 7.61
N LYS A 136 7.42 -7.27 8.38
CA LYS A 136 6.77 -5.96 8.16
C LYS A 136 7.63 -5.18 7.17
N LEU A 137 7.04 -4.83 6.04
CA LEU A 137 7.71 -4.14 4.94
C LEU A 137 7.09 -2.76 4.75
N PHE A 138 7.94 -1.80 4.40
CA PHE A 138 7.54 -0.49 3.94
C PHE A 138 8.02 -0.32 2.50
N ALA A 139 7.06 -0.20 1.57
CA ALA A 139 7.32 -0.07 0.15
C ALA A 139 6.99 1.36 -0.28
N PHE A 140 7.94 2.07 -0.88
CA PHE A 140 7.73 3.37 -1.51
C PHE A 140 8.10 3.29 -2.99
N ALA A 141 7.09 3.30 -3.85
CA ALA A 141 7.19 2.82 -5.22
C ALA A 141 7.79 1.39 -5.27
N LEU A 142 8.88 1.18 -6.01
CA LEU A 142 9.59 -0.10 -6.10
C LEU A 142 10.82 -0.21 -5.17
N HIS A 143 10.86 0.61 -4.12
CA HIS A 143 11.83 0.49 -3.05
C HIS A 143 11.17 -0.12 -1.82
N VAL A 144 11.69 -1.23 -1.33
CA VAL A 144 11.14 -2.00 -0.21
C VAL A 144 12.20 -2.13 0.86
N ILE A 145 11.83 -1.74 2.09
CA ILE A 145 12.65 -1.88 3.28
C ILE A 145 11.90 -2.65 4.36
N GLU A 146 12.63 -3.34 5.23
CA GLU A 146 12.08 -3.91 6.45
C GLU A 146 11.87 -2.82 7.50
N ILE A 147 10.78 -2.93 8.25
CA ILE A 147 10.54 -2.11 9.43
C ILE A 147 10.35 -3.01 10.65
N ASN A 148 10.94 -2.61 11.78
CA ASN A 148 10.83 -3.34 13.05
C ASN A 148 11.12 -4.83 12.90
N HIS A 149 12.33 -5.13 12.41
CA HIS A 149 12.88 -6.48 12.33
C HIS A 149 12.70 -7.23 13.66
N LEU A 150 12.31 -8.50 13.58
CA LEU A 150 12.01 -9.36 14.72
C LEU A 150 12.89 -10.62 14.66
N ALA A 151 13.82 -10.73 15.60
CA ALA A 151 14.61 -11.96 15.78
C ALA A 151 13.70 -13.13 16.22
N PRO A 152 14.03 -14.40 15.89
CA PRO A 152 15.29 -14.88 15.29
C PRO A 152 15.29 -14.94 13.76
N ASP A 153 14.26 -14.40 13.09
CA ASP A 153 14.17 -14.44 11.64
C ASP A 153 15.34 -13.67 11.00
N PRO A 154 15.81 -14.04 9.79
CA PRO A 154 16.84 -13.27 9.08
C PRO A 154 16.33 -11.86 8.70
N PRO A 155 17.20 -10.83 8.67
CA PRO A 155 16.80 -9.52 8.20
C PRO A 155 16.50 -9.52 6.71
N PHE A 156 15.43 -8.84 6.30
CA PHE A 156 15.06 -8.69 4.91
C PHE A 156 16.05 -7.77 4.20
N VAL A 157 16.61 -8.30 3.10
CA VAL A 157 17.55 -7.55 2.26
C VAL A 157 16.77 -6.49 1.48
N LYS A 158 17.05 -5.22 1.77
CA LYS A 158 16.49 -4.06 1.06
C LYS A 158 16.51 -4.28 -0.44
N LYS A 159 15.37 -4.03 -1.09
CA LYS A 159 15.24 -4.04 -2.55
C LYS A 159 14.96 -2.62 -3.03
N ALA A 160 15.72 -2.17 -4.03
CA ALA A 160 15.50 -0.90 -4.69
C ALA A 160 15.59 -1.14 -6.19
N ILE A 161 14.45 -0.94 -6.86
CA ILE A 161 14.33 -1.05 -8.31
C ILE A 161 13.82 0.31 -8.82
N ASP A 162 14.41 0.79 -9.90
CA ASP A 162 13.98 2.03 -10.53
C ASP A 162 12.75 1.78 -11.40
N VAL A 163 11.79 2.70 -11.33
CA VAL A 163 10.60 2.67 -12.18
C VAL A 163 10.97 3.30 -13.50
N TYR A 164 10.80 2.55 -14.58
CA TYR A 164 11.00 3.08 -15.93
C TYR A 164 9.82 3.95 -16.35
N PHE A 165 10.10 5.19 -16.74
CA PHE A 165 9.14 6.09 -17.37
C PHE A 165 9.59 6.37 -18.81
N PRO A 166 8.77 6.04 -19.82
CA PRO A 166 9.06 6.38 -21.20
C PRO A 166 9.30 7.89 -21.38
N PRO A 167 10.17 8.33 -22.32
CA PRO A 167 10.41 9.74 -22.57
C PRO A 167 9.14 10.51 -22.98
N GLU A 168 8.14 9.83 -23.55
CA GLU A 168 6.85 10.40 -23.94
C GLU A 168 6.00 10.86 -22.73
N VAL A 169 6.29 10.36 -21.53
CA VAL A 169 5.57 10.67 -20.28
C VAL A 169 6.51 11.34 -19.25
N THR A 170 7.18 12.40 -19.68
CA THR A 170 8.23 13.12 -18.92
C THR A 170 7.79 13.65 -17.54
N ASN A 171 6.48 13.83 -17.32
CA ASN A 171 5.92 14.35 -16.07
C ASN A 171 5.14 13.29 -15.28
N ASP A 172 5.33 12.01 -15.59
CA ASP A 172 4.67 10.93 -14.85
C ASP A 172 5.44 10.57 -13.58
N PHE A 173 4.70 10.18 -12.56
CA PHE A 173 5.25 9.77 -11.27
C PHE A 173 4.28 8.83 -10.57
N PRO A 174 4.76 8.00 -9.63
CA PRO A 174 3.89 7.11 -8.87
C PRO A 174 2.90 7.89 -7.99
N VAL A 175 1.61 7.58 -8.12
CA VAL A 175 0.53 8.20 -7.34
C VAL A 175 -0.05 7.24 -6.31
N ALA A 176 -0.07 5.94 -6.56
CA ALA A 176 -0.51 4.97 -5.56
C ALA A 176 0.32 3.69 -5.61
N THR A 177 0.51 3.09 -4.44
CA THR A 177 1.15 1.79 -4.30
C THR A 177 0.28 0.92 -3.42
N GLN A 178 0.00 -0.31 -3.85
CA GLN A 178 -0.75 -1.30 -3.08
C GLN A 178 -0.02 -2.63 -3.14
N VAL A 179 -0.14 -3.43 -2.08
CA VAL A 179 0.44 -4.78 -2.06
C VAL A 179 -0.67 -5.81 -1.97
N SER A 180 -0.62 -6.76 -2.89
CA SER A 180 -1.38 -8.00 -2.81
C SER A 180 -0.71 -8.91 -1.79
N LYS A 181 -1.35 -9.09 -0.63
CA LYS A 181 -0.81 -9.98 0.41
C LYS A 181 -0.81 -11.44 -0.01
N LYS A 182 -1.83 -11.82 -0.79
CA LYS A 182 -1.93 -13.12 -1.45
C LYS A 182 -0.69 -13.29 -2.33
N HIS A 183 -0.68 -12.69 -3.52
CA HIS A 183 0.37 -12.94 -4.50
C HIS A 183 1.77 -12.40 -4.17
N GLY A 184 1.93 -11.57 -3.13
CA GLY A 184 3.21 -10.90 -2.83
C GLY A 184 3.62 -9.88 -3.90
N ILE A 185 2.66 -9.38 -4.67
CA ILE A 185 2.87 -8.45 -5.79
C ILE A 185 2.56 -7.02 -5.37
N ILE A 186 3.37 -6.07 -5.85
CA ILE A 186 3.15 -4.64 -5.68
C ILE A 186 2.45 -4.09 -6.92
N PHE A 187 1.26 -3.52 -6.75
CA PHE A 187 0.60 -2.69 -7.75
C PHE A 187 1.10 -1.26 -7.62
N LEU A 188 1.58 -0.70 -8.72
CA LEU A 188 2.00 0.69 -8.83
C LEU A 188 1.11 1.40 -9.84
N VAL A 189 0.45 2.47 -9.42
CA VAL A 189 -0.36 3.32 -10.30
C VAL A 189 0.37 4.64 -10.49
N SER A 190 0.62 4.99 -11.75
CA SER A 190 1.23 6.26 -12.14
C SER A 190 0.17 7.36 -12.35
N PHE A 191 0.60 8.61 -12.35
CA PHE A 191 -0.26 9.78 -12.51
C PHE A 191 -1.03 9.77 -13.84
N THR A 192 -0.40 9.29 -14.92
CA THR A 192 -1.02 9.24 -16.25
C THR A 192 -2.19 8.26 -16.35
N CYS A 193 -2.34 7.32 -15.41
CA CYS A 193 -3.44 6.37 -15.34
C CYS A 193 -4.82 7.01 -15.00
N MET A 194 -4.89 8.35 -14.85
CA MET A 194 -6.13 9.13 -14.69
C MET A 194 -7.02 8.74 -13.50
N THR A 195 -6.52 7.91 -12.59
CA THR A 195 -7.26 7.38 -11.44
C THR A 195 -7.02 8.26 -10.21
N TRP A 196 -8.09 8.74 -9.58
CA TRP A 196 -8.03 9.72 -8.47
C TRP A 196 -7.94 9.07 -7.10
N ILE A 197 -8.67 7.98 -6.93
CA ILE A 197 -8.72 7.22 -5.70
C ILE A 197 -8.39 5.79 -6.07
N VAL A 198 -7.38 5.23 -5.41
CA VAL A 198 -7.00 3.82 -5.55
C VAL A 198 -6.99 3.17 -4.17
N VAL A 199 -7.71 2.07 -4.04
CA VAL A 199 -7.79 1.28 -2.81
C VAL A 199 -7.52 -0.19 -3.12
N HIS A 200 -7.09 -0.92 -2.10
CA HIS A 200 -6.96 -2.37 -2.21
C HIS A 200 -8.35 -3.01 -2.34
N HIS A 201 -8.51 -3.91 -3.31
CA HIS A 201 -9.73 -4.67 -3.51
C HIS A 201 -9.58 -6.06 -2.89
N GLU A 202 -10.28 -6.29 -1.77
CA GLU A 202 -10.15 -7.52 -0.97
C GLU A 202 -10.56 -8.77 -1.74
N ALA A 203 -11.69 -8.72 -2.46
CA ALA A 203 -12.25 -9.88 -3.13
C ALA A 203 -11.32 -10.46 -4.21
N SER A 204 -10.65 -9.60 -4.99
CA SER A 204 -9.70 -10.05 -6.02
C SER A 204 -8.23 -9.98 -5.60
N ASN A 205 -7.94 -9.57 -4.35
CA ASN A 205 -6.59 -9.25 -3.87
C ASN A 205 -5.83 -8.26 -4.79
N GLY A 206 -6.57 -7.39 -5.47
CA GLY A 206 -6.07 -6.45 -6.46
C GLY A 206 -6.15 -5.00 -6.00
N ILE A 207 -6.34 -4.11 -6.96
CA ILE A 207 -6.66 -2.69 -6.74
C ILE A 207 -7.97 -2.35 -7.44
N ILE A 208 -8.71 -1.43 -6.84
CA ILE A 208 -9.88 -0.79 -7.45
C ILE A 208 -9.72 0.72 -7.33
N GLY A 209 -10.13 1.45 -8.35
CA GLY A 209 -10.05 2.89 -8.35
C GLY A 209 -11.09 3.56 -9.22
N VAL A 210 -11.24 4.87 -9.02
CA VAL A 210 -12.18 5.71 -9.75
C VAL A 210 -11.43 6.78 -10.51
N ASN A 211 -11.71 6.92 -11.81
CA ASN A 211 -11.07 7.92 -12.66
C ASN A 211 -11.85 9.25 -12.72
N LYS A 212 -11.27 10.25 -13.39
CA LYS A 212 -11.88 11.57 -13.59
C LYS A 212 -13.25 11.55 -14.26
N MET A 213 -13.54 10.50 -15.04
CA MET A 213 -14.79 10.32 -15.76
C MET A 213 -15.85 9.59 -14.92
N GLY A 214 -15.55 9.24 -13.67
CA GLY A 214 -16.44 8.49 -12.79
C GLY A 214 -16.47 6.98 -13.08
N GLN A 215 -15.58 6.47 -13.93
CA GLN A 215 -15.48 5.04 -14.20
C GLN A 215 -14.80 4.33 -13.02
N VAL A 216 -15.33 3.17 -12.65
CA VAL A 216 -14.74 2.29 -11.63
C VAL A 216 -13.91 1.23 -12.36
N LEU A 217 -12.59 1.26 -12.14
CA LEU A 217 -11.63 0.34 -12.76
C LEU A 217 -11.07 -0.59 -11.68
N SER A 218 -10.97 -1.87 -12.00
CA SER A 218 -10.36 -2.88 -11.11
C SER A 218 -9.26 -3.62 -11.87
N VAL A 219 -8.14 -3.85 -11.20
CA VAL A 219 -7.01 -4.62 -11.72
C VAL A 219 -6.63 -5.67 -10.69
N SER A 220 -6.52 -6.92 -11.13
CA SER A 220 -6.09 -8.04 -10.31
C SER A 220 -5.22 -9.00 -11.12
N VAL A 221 -4.53 -9.88 -10.40
CA VAL A 221 -3.72 -10.95 -11.00
C VAL A 221 -4.65 -12.00 -11.58
N ASP A 222 -4.42 -12.41 -12.83
CA ASP A 222 -5.05 -13.57 -13.43
C ASP A 222 -4.16 -14.80 -13.20
N GLU A 223 -4.58 -15.68 -12.30
CA GLU A 223 -3.81 -16.85 -11.87
C GLU A 223 -3.58 -17.87 -12.99
N GLN A 224 -4.42 -17.90 -14.03
CA GLN A 224 -4.30 -18.85 -15.14
C GLN A 224 -3.27 -18.39 -16.18
N ILE A 225 -3.12 -17.07 -16.35
CA ILE A 225 -2.31 -16.48 -17.42
C ILE A 225 -0.96 -15.98 -16.89
N THR A 226 -0.90 -15.56 -15.63
CA THR A 226 0.30 -14.93 -15.05
C THR A 226 1.53 -15.84 -15.09
N ILE A 227 1.37 -17.12 -14.69
CA ILE A 227 2.48 -18.08 -14.67
C ILE A 227 3.01 -18.36 -16.10
N PRO A 228 2.16 -18.72 -17.08
CA PRO A 228 2.59 -18.85 -18.47
C PRO A 228 3.26 -17.60 -19.02
N TYR A 229 2.70 -16.41 -18.75
CA TYR A 229 3.24 -15.15 -19.26
C TYR A 229 4.65 -14.85 -18.74
N ILE A 230 4.92 -15.09 -17.45
CA ILE A 230 6.27 -14.89 -16.88
C ILE A 230 7.27 -15.88 -17.48
N LEU A 231 6.85 -17.13 -17.69
CA LEU A 231 7.72 -18.16 -18.29
C LEU A 231 8.05 -17.88 -19.75
N THR A 232 7.05 -17.57 -20.57
CA THR A 232 7.22 -17.50 -22.03
C THR A 232 7.63 -16.10 -22.50
N THR A 233 7.02 -15.06 -21.94
CA THR A 233 7.25 -13.68 -22.38
C THR A 233 8.41 -13.03 -21.63
N LEU A 234 8.45 -13.18 -20.30
CA LEU A 234 9.50 -12.57 -19.48
C LEU A 234 10.75 -13.44 -19.34
N ASN A 235 10.66 -14.72 -19.76
CA ASN A 235 11.74 -15.70 -19.71
C ASN A 235 12.43 -15.77 -18.33
N ASN A 236 11.63 -15.71 -17.25
CA ASN A 236 12.14 -15.68 -15.87
C ASN A 236 11.67 -16.92 -15.09
N THR A 237 12.34 -18.04 -15.35
CA THR A 237 11.99 -19.34 -14.75
C THR A 237 12.12 -19.34 -13.23
N GLU A 238 13.19 -18.77 -12.68
CA GLU A 238 13.43 -18.72 -11.24
C GLU A 238 12.31 -17.99 -10.49
N PHE A 239 11.88 -16.83 -11.00
CA PHE A 239 10.78 -16.09 -10.39
C PHE A 239 9.45 -16.84 -10.52
N THR A 240 9.17 -17.46 -11.66
CA THR A 240 7.97 -18.27 -11.83
C THR A 240 7.89 -19.39 -10.80
N PHE A 241 8.98 -20.14 -10.60
CA PHE A 241 9.00 -21.21 -9.62
C PHE A 241 8.67 -20.71 -8.22
N LYS A 242 9.32 -19.61 -7.79
CA LYS A 242 9.07 -19.00 -6.47
C LYS A 242 7.64 -18.49 -6.32
N LEU A 243 7.09 -17.85 -7.35
CA LEU A 243 5.72 -17.33 -7.31
C LEU A 243 4.69 -18.47 -7.27
N ALA A 244 4.87 -19.50 -8.10
CA ALA A 244 3.96 -20.64 -8.15
C ALA A 244 4.01 -21.48 -6.88
N SER A 245 5.21 -21.72 -6.31
CA SER A 245 5.37 -22.49 -5.07
C SER A 245 4.78 -21.80 -3.87
N ARG A 246 4.84 -20.47 -3.83
CA ARG A 246 4.33 -19.67 -2.71
C ARG A 246 2.81 -19.60 -2.68
N GLU A 247 2.20 -19.58 -3.85
CA GLU A 247 0.77 -19.27 -4.02
C GLU A 247 -0.08 -20.49 -4.44
N ASN A 248 0.52 -21.69 -4.56
CA ASN A 248 -0.13 -22.89 -5.12
C ASN A 248 -0.85 -22.61 -6.46
N LEU A 249 -0.26 -21.75 -7.29
CA LEU A 249 -0.88 -21.32 -8.55
C LEU A 249 -0.82 -22.43 -9.61
N PRO A 250 -1.88 -22.61 -10.40
CA PRO A 250 -1.90 -23.59 -11.48
C PRO A 250 -0.81 -23.27 -12.52
N GLY A 251 -0.05 -24.29 -12.94
CA GLY A 251 1.05 -24.16 -13.89
C GLY A 251 2.46 -24.08 -13.29
N GLY A 252 2.59 -24.07 -11.95
CA GLY A 252 3.85 -24.39 -11.30
C GLY A 252 4.24 -25.82 -11.64
N ILE A 253 5.38 -26.02 -12.30
CA ILE A 253 5.89 -27.35 -12.59
C ILE A 253 6.19 -28.00 -11.23
N THR A 254 5.30 -28.89 -10.78
CA THR A 254 5.56 -29.78 -9.66
C THR A 254 6.72 -30.66 -10.07
N SER A 255 7.91 -30.43 -9.52
CA SER A 255 9.00 -31.40 -9.61
C SER A 255 8.63 -32.61 -8.74
N THR A 256 7.77 -33.48 -9.25
CA THR A 256 7.75 -34.86 -8.79
C THR A 256 9.04 -35.50 -9.27
N SER A 257 9.85 -35.91 -8.30
CA SER A 257 11.12 -36.59 -8.51
C SER A 257 10.92 -37.84 -9.37
N SER A 258 11.38 -37.80 -10.61
CA SER A 258 11.78 -39.00 -11.35
C SER A 258 12.82 -38.67 -12.40
N GLY A 259 14.06 -39.10 -12.15
CA GLY A 259 14.89 -39.64 -13.22
C GLY A 259 15.79 -38.67 -13.98
N THR A 260 17.01 -38.50 -13.43
CA THR A 260 18.29 -38.56 -14.15
C THR A 260 18.68 -37.50 -15.19
N SER A 261 19.91 -37.02 -14.97
CA SER A 261 20.95 -36.55 -15.91
C SER A 261 21.21 -35.04 -16.00
N ASN A 262 22.36 -34.70 -15.44
CA ASN A 262 23.28 -33.60 -15.78
C ASN A 262 23.15 -32.27 -15.03
N CYS A 263 23.89 -32.23 -13.92
CA CYS A 263 24.56 -31.04 -13.40
C CYS A 263 25.29 -30.28 -14.51
N SER A 264 25.07 -28.96 -14.58
CA SER A 264 26.18 -28.00 -14.56
C SER A 264 25.68 -26.67 -13.99
N LEU A 265 26.26 -26.29 -12.86
CA LEU A 265 26.23 -24.96 -12.27
C LEU A 265 26.86 -23.96 -13.25
N VAL A 266 26.17 -22.85 -13.53
CA VAL A 266 26.85 -21.57 -13.79
C VAL A 266 26.04 -20.45 -13.14
N ASP A 267 26.62 -19.90 -12.08
CA ASP A 267 26.40 -18.55 -11.55
C ASP A 267 26.27 -17.50 -12.67
N SER A 268 25.25 -16.65 -12.60
CA SER A 268 25.44 -15.23 -12.89
C SER A 268 24.18 -14.43 -12.52
N MET A 269 24.35 -13.54 -11.55
CA MET A 269 23.46 -12.39 -11.36
C MET A 269 23.34 -11.53 -12.64
N ALA A 270 22.30 -10.70 -12.64
CA ALA A 270 22.05 -9.52 -13.49
C ALA A 270 21.20 -9.72 -14.76
N LYS A 271 19.91 -9.34 -14.65
CA LYS A 271 19.30 -8.15 -15.29
C LYS A 271 17.77 -8.17 -15.15
N PRO A 272 17.12 -7.12 -14.60
CA PRO A 272 15.75 -6.81 -14.93
C PRO A 272 15.76 -5.70 -15.99
N GLN A 273 15.51 -6.06 -17.25
CA GLN A 273 15.19 -5.09 -18.29
C GLN A 273 13.87 -5.49 -18.94
N ASN A 274 13.01 -4.48 -19.12
CA ASN A 274 11.74 -4.46 -19.84
C ASN A 274 10.50 -4.83 -19.01
N LEU A 275 9.96 -3.80 -18.35
CA LEU A 275 8.57 -3.75 -17.92
C LEU A 275 7.87 -2.74 -18.84
N LEU A 276 7.05 -3.19 -19.78
CA LEU A 276 6.13 -2.32 -20.49
C LEU A 276 4.87 -3.08 -20.94
N GLN A 277 3.73 -2.44 -20.66
CA GLN A 277 2.49 -2.41 -21.43
C GLN A 277 1.82 -3.73 -21.84
N THR A 278 0.61 -3.95 -21.30
CA THR A 278 -0.54 -4.39 -22.12
C THR A 278 -1.83 -3.75 -21.60
N LEU A 279 -2.31 -2.71 -22.29
CA LEU A 279 -3.75 -2.49 -22.48
C LEU A 279 -4.02 -2.78 -23.96
N PRO A 280 -4.96 -3.68 -24.31
CA PRO A 280 -5.54 -3.67 -25.64
C PRO A 280 -6.97 -3.12 -25.62
N GLY A 281 -7.28 -2.27 -26.60
CA GLY A 281 -8.60 -2.09 -27.22
C GLY A 281 -9.66 -1.36 -26.41
#